data_AF-A0A5E4QKA0-F1
#
_entry.id   AF-A0A5E4QKA0-F1
#
_cell.length_a   1.000
_cell.length_b   1.000
_cell.length_c   1.000
_cell.angle_alpha   90.00
_cell.angle_beta   90.00
_cell.angle_gamma   90.00
#
_symmetry.space_group_name_H-M   'P 1'
#
loop_
_entity.id
_entity.type
_entity.pdbx_description
1 polymer ?
#
loop_
_entity_poly.entity_id
_entity_poly.type
_entity_poly.pdbx_seq_one_letter_code
_entity_poly.pdbx_strand_id
1 'polypeptide(L)'
;MNRTSFVRKLKQFLTLENFMNIQLLFGFYRKLHSTKWNTLGHFYCIAYFISVSSIAVHCLIYVVNQYNKIPMILHLLMFIVFKFFSLLTKRQYLVTYVSRLKSFDKIVKYKYVNFDPYFSFGIYFLLIFFPLTDEVVFCVPYINLLTAIALLLLRTSNILTIAPSVLIFNLFWNRMKFIRYQFGTINENHFTTDEKCRTIKKFILVYKYLLDNFRQVNNHIKFTMMIHNMEDSSTRYESNDGLHKHFNWIHNCFNFFLLLNKNTSVYFVSISSTAVYFIIYVADTFNKIPMILRLVNFIVFKFFSLTKRQYLLIYVSRLKSFDKIVNYKYVNFDPYLSFGIYFLLIFIALTDEFLFCISYINVFTAIPLGLLRLSNILTITPSVLIFNLFWNRMKFIRCKLRKINENHFTTDEKCSTIKKFILVYKYLLDNFRQVNNHIKFTMMIHEGKQLLCFIKNALFILFITSLIPIFQELILNEYDEIKKILAMGLMNYNETAQRTLLYDAIQYLLIRPPRYTIWRILPLDMSLMTGFTNISIGYIIVLISFYY
;
A
#
# COMPACT_ATOMS: atom_id res chain seq x y z
N MET A 1 -19.17 27.80 -0.74
CA MET A 1 -19.75 27.06 0.40
C MET A 1 -19.15 27.61 1.69
N ASN A 2 -19.95 28.12 2.64
CA ASN A 2 -19.43 28.81 3.83
C ASN A 2 -18.63 27.84 4.74
N ARG A 3 -17.45 28.26 5.26
CA ARG A 3 -16.53 27.40 6.05
C ARG A 3 -17.24 26.74 7.23
N THR A 4 -18.11 27.50 7.91
CA THR A 4 -18.93 27.01 9.03
C THR A 4 -19.92 25.92 8.61
N SER A 5 -20.53 26.05 7.43
CA SER A 5 -21.44 25.05 6.85
C SER A 5 -20.70 23.76 6.47
N PHE A 6 -19.52 23.87 5.87
CA PHE A 6 -18.67 22.72 5.56
C PHE A 6 -18.25 21.95 6.82
N VAL A 7 -17.78 22.66 7.86
CA VAL A 7 -17.42 22.04 9.15
C VAL A 7 -18.60 21.34 9.79
N ARG A 8 -19.79 21.93 9.73
CA ARG A 8 -21.00 21.33 10.30
C ARG A 8 -21.36 20.03 9.58
N LYS A 9 -21.30 20.02 8.24
CA LYS A 9 -21.52 18.81 7.42
C LYS A 9 -20.43 17.76 7.65
N LEU A 10 -19.17 18.17 7.76
CA LEU A 10 -18.05 17.25 8.03
C LEU A 10 -18.21 16.59 9.42
N LYS A 11 -18.60 17.37 10.44
CA LYS A 11 -18.91 16.86 11.79
C LYS A 11 -20.09 15.89 11.78
N GLN A 12 -21.12 16.15 10.98
CA GLN A 12 -22.24 15.23 10.80
C GLN A 12 -21.83 13.95 10.07
N PHE A 13 -20.91 14.04 9.11
CA PHE A 13 -20.39 12.87 8.39
C PHE A 13 -19.48 12.01 9.26
N LEU A 14 -18.66 12.63 10.11
CA LEU A 14 -17.71 11.96 11.02
C LEU A 14 -18.31 11.60 12.38
N THR A 15 -19.61 11.31 12.44
CA THR A 15 -20.16 10.72 13.65
C THR A 15 -19.58 9.32 13.83
N LEU A 16 -19.38 8.93 15.09
CA LEU A 16 -18.98 7.56 15.41
C LEU A 16 -19.94 6.54 14.79
N GLU A 17 -21.22 6.87 14.72
CA GLU A 17 -22.24 6.04 14.08
C GLU A 17 -21.95 5.81 12.59
N ASN A 18 -21.66 6.87 11.83
CA ASN A 18 -21.28 6.73 10.42
C ASN A 18 -19.98 5.94 10.25
N PHE A 19 -18.99 6.16 11.10
CA PHE A 19 -17.76 5.36 11.10
C PHE A 19 -18.06 3.87 11.30
N MET A 20 -18.90 3.55 12.30
CA MET A 20 -19.30 2.17 12.55
C MET A 20 -20.13 1.59 11.40
N ASN A 21 -20.95 2.39 10.72
CA ASN A 21 -21.73 1.98 9.55
C ASN A 21 -20.82 1.71 8.34
N ILE A 22 -19.80 2.55 8.11
CA ILE A 22 -18.77 2.31 7.10
C ILE A 22 -18.05 0.99 7.40
N GLN A 23 -17.64 0.75 8.64
CA GLN A 23 -17.05 -0.54 9.01
C GLN A 23 -17.98 -1.73 8.73
N LEU A 24 -19.27 -1.58 9.02
CA LEU A 24 -20.28 -2.59 8.73
C LEU A 24 -20.34 -2.90 7.22
N LEU A 25 -20.31 -1.89 6.34
CA LEU A 25 -20.26 -2.06 4.87
C LEU A 25 -19.04 -2.86 4.39
N PHE A 26 -17.92 -2.81 5.11
CA PHE A 26 -16.72 -3.60 4.81
C PHE A 26 -16.73 -4.96 5.52
N GLY A 27 -17.88 -5.44 5.99
CA GLY A 27 -18.05 -6.75 6.62
C GLY A 27 -17.40 -6.86 8.01
N PHE A 28 -17.29 -5.73 8.73
CA PHE A 28 -16.85 -5.77 10.12
C PHE A 28 -18.06 -5.87 11.05
N TYR A 29 -18.10 -6.95 11.83
CA TYR A 29 -19.21 -7.23 12.74
C TYR A 29 -19.25 -6.24 13.93
N ARG A 30 -20.46 -5.76 14.23
CA ARG A 30 -20.80 -4.98 15.42
C ARG A 30 -21.99 -5.64 16.12
N LYS A 31 -21.94 -5.70 17.46
CA LYS A 31 -23.12 -6.04 18.28
C LYS A 31 -24.18 -4.94 18.10
N LEU A 32 -25.19 -5.19 17.28
CA LEU A 32 -26.33 -4.28 17.13
C LEU A 32 -27.25 -4.43 18.36
N HIS A 33 -27.70 -3.31 18.91
CA HIS A 33 -28.47 -3.28 20.17
C HIS A 33 -29.85 -3.96 20.06
N SER A 34 -30.34 -4.26 18.85
CA SER A 34 -31.57 -4.98 18.61
C SER A 34 -31.30 -6.43 18.17
N THR A 35 -31.93 -7.38 18.85
CA THR A 35 -31.70 -8.83 18.68
C THR A 35 -31.96 -9.30 17.24
N LYS A 36 -32.97 -8.74 16.56
CA LYS A 36 -33.33 -9.10 15.17
C LYS A 36 -32.31 -8.66 14.12
N TRP A 37 -31.72 -7.47 14.28
CA TRP A 37 -30.75 -6.95 13.32
C TRP A 37 -29.34 -7.50 13.57
N ASN A 38 -29.07 -7.96 14.79
CA ASN A 38 -27.79 -8.53 15.14
C ASN A 38 -27.54 -9.85 14.38
N THR A 39 -28.55 -10.71 14.22
CA THR A 39 -28.48 -11.92 13.40
C THR A 39 -28.29 -11.59 11.92
N LEU A 40 -29.04 -10.64 11.38
CA LEU A 40 -28.89 -10.17 9.98
C LEU A 40 -27.52 -9.56 9.71
N GLY A 41 -26.97 -8.77 10.65
CA GLY A 41 -25.63 -8.20 10.54
C GLY A 41 -24.51 -9.25 10.58
N HIS A 42 -24.65 -10.30 11.40
CA HIS A 42 -23.75 -11.46 11.35
C HIS A 42 -23.85 -12.15 10.00
N PHE A 43 -25.07 -12.42 9.53
CA PHE A 43 -25.31 -13.07 8.24
C PHE A 43 -24.70 -12.26 7.10
N TYR A 44 -24.85 -10.93 7.12
CA TYR A 44 -24.23 -10.03 6.15
C TYR A 44 -22.70 -10.06 6.24
N CYS A 45 -22.10 -9.99 7.44
CA CYS A 45 -20.64 -10.02 7.57
C CYS A 45 -20.06 -11.37 7.15
N ILE A 46 -20.75 -12.47 7.46
CA ILE A 46 -20.39 -13.82 7.02
C ILE A 46 -20.55 -13.93 5.51
N ALA A 47 -21.67 -13.47 4.93
CA ALA A 47 -21.90 -13.48 3.50
C ALA A 47 -20.92 -12.59 2.73
N TYR A 48 -20.58 -11.41 3.26
CA TYR A 48 -19.55 -10.50 2.73
C TYR A 48 -18.17 -11.13 2.82
N PHE A 49 -17.85 -11.78 3.94
CA PHE A 49 -16.59 -12.49 4.09
C PHE A 49 -16.48 -13.66 3.11
N ILE A 50 -17.55 -14.47 2.98
CA ILE A 50 -17.62 -15.58 2.03
C ILE A 50 -17.56 -15.05 0.60
N SER A 51 -18.25 -13.97 0.26
CA SER A 51 -18.23 -13.42 -1.09
C SER A 51 -16.89 -12.81 -1.45
N VAL A 52 -16.26 -12.03 -0.55
CA VAL A 52 -14.93 -11.47 -0.79
C VAL A 52 -13.87 -12.58 -0.81
N SER A 53 -13.96 -13.58 0.08
CA SER A 53 -13.04 -14.72 0.06
C SER A 53 -13.25 -15.59 -1.18
N SER A 54 -14.49 -15.80 -1.62
CA SER A 54 -14.80 -16.54 -2.86
C SER A 54 -14.31 -15.79 -4.09
N ILE A 55 -14.56 -14.47 -4.18
CA ILE A 55 -14.02 -13.62 -5.24
C ILE A 55 -12.50 -13.66 -5.21
N ALA A 56 -11.89 -13.54 -4.04
CA ALA A 56 -10.44 -13.56 -3.94
C ALA A 56 -9.85 -14.94 -4.24
N VAL A 57 -10.50 -16.05 -3.87
CA VAL A 57 -10.14 -17.42 -4.29
C VAL A 57 -10.31 -17.59 -5.80
N HIS A 58 -11.38 -17.05 -6.40
CA HIS A 58 -11.55 -17.05 -7.85
C HIS A 58 -10.47 -16.23 -8.56
N CYS A 59 -10.15 -15.03 -8.05
CA CYS A 59 -9.04 -14.22 -8.50
C CYS A 59 -7.71 -14.96 -8.31
N LEU A 60 -7.57 -15.74 -7.24
CA LEU A 60 -6.37 -16.53 -6.95
C LEU A 60 -6.22 -17.71 -7.92
N ILE A 61 -7.28 -18.47 -8.17
CA ILE A 61 -7.33 -19.54 -9.16
C ILE A 61 -7.02 -18.98 -10.56
N TYR A 62 -7.53 -17.78 -10.85
CA TYR A 62 -7.29 -17.05 -12.09
C TYR A 62 -5.82 -16.61 -12.25
N VAL A 63 -5.18 -16.13 -11.18
CA VAL A 63 -3.80 -15.62 -11.18
C VAL A 63 -2.74 -16.73 -11.08
N VAL A 64 -3.02 -17.79 -10.30
CA VAL A 64 -2.14 -18.97 -10.15
C VAL A 64 -1.87 -19.68 -11.48
N ASN A 65 -2.76 -19.52 -12.46
CA ASN A 65 -2.61 -20.07 -13.80
C ASN A 65 -1.71 -19.23 -14.74
N GLN A 66 -1.26 -18.02 -14.36
CA GLN A 66 -0.54 -17.13 -15.27
C GLN A 66 0.92 -16.81 -14.88
N TYR A 67 1.31 -16.48 -13.64
CA TYR A 67 2.74 -16.37 -13.19
C TYR A 67 2.86 -16.21 -11.65
N ASN A 68 4.07 -16.41 -11.10
CA ASN A 68 4.52 -16.41 -9.69
C ASN A 68 3.45 -16.26 -8.58
N LYS A 69 3.23 -17.39 -7.89
CA LYS A 69 2.05 -17.79 -7.14
C LYS A 69 1.96 -17.27 -5.70
N ILE A 70 3.03 -16.71 -5.15
CA ILE A 70 3.21 -16.56 -3.70
C ILE A 70 2.57 -15.29 -3.12
N PRO A 71 2.71 -14.08 -3.73
CA PRO A 71 2.27 -12.84 -3.09
C PRO A 71 0.76 -12.75 -2.89
N MET A 72 -0.02 -13.22 -3.88
CA MET A 72 -1.48 -13.13 -3.84
C MET A 72 -2.11 -14.12 -2.85
N ILE A 73 -1.52 -15.33 -2.73
CA ILE A 73 -1.93 -16.34 -1.74
C ILE A 73 -1.69 -15.80 -0.33
N LEU A 74 -0.55 -15.16 -0.12
CA LEU A 74 -0.21 -14.52 1.14
C LEU A 74 -1.20 -13.39 1.48
N HIS A 75 -1.51 -12.49 0.55
CA HIS A 75 -2.50 -11.43 0.80
C HIS A 75 -3.89 -11.97 1.12
N LEU A 76 -4.33 -13.02 0.43
CA LEU A 76 -5.62 -13.67 0.70
C LEU A 76 -5.63 -14.37 2.07
N LEU A 77 -4.60 -15.16 2.36
CA LEU A 77 -4.47 -15.85 3.63
C LEU A 77 -4.41 -14.86 4.80
N MET A 78 -3.66 -13.77 4.63
CA MET A 78 -3.61 -12.67 5.59
C MET A 78 -4.97 -12.02 5.75
N PHE A 79 -5.68 -11.70 4.66
CA PHE A 79 -7.05 -11.15 4.74
C PHE A 79 -7.99 -12.10 5.50
N ILE A 80 -7.94 -13.40 5.22
CA ILE A 80 -8.73 -14.43 5.91
C ILE A 80 -8.39 -14.45 7.40
N VAL A 81 -7.11 -14.47 7.75
CA VAL A 81 -6.64 -14.44 9.14
C VAL A 81 -7.09 -13.15 9.84
N PHE A 82 -6.95 -11.99 9.20
CA PHE A 82 -7.39 -10.69 9.73
C PHE A 82 -8.89 -10.63 9.95
N LYS A 83 -9.69 -11.15 9.00
CA LYS A 83 -11.15 -11.17 9.10
C LYS A 83 -11.62 -12.15 10.15
N PHE A 84 -11.09 -13.38 10.14
CA PHE A 84 -11.38 -14.37 11.15
C PHE A 84 -11.01 -13.87 12.54
N PHE A 85 -9.84 -13.25 12.68
CA PHE A 85 -9.42 -12.66 13.95
C PHE A 85 -10.28 -11.46 14.36
N SER A 86 -10.63 -10.59 13.41
CA SER A 86 -11.56 -9.47 13.64
C SER A 86 -12.95 -9.98 14.08
N LEU A 87 -13.38 -11.14 13.59
CA LEU A 87 -14.61 -11.80 14.01
C LEU A 87 -14.45 -12.41 15.42
N LEU A 88 -13.36 -13.14 15.68
CA LEU A 88 -13.05 -13.81 16.95
C LEU A 88 -12.87 -12.83 18.11
N THR A 89 -12.15 -11.73 17.89
CA THR A 89 -11.93 -10.72 18.92
C THR A 89 -13.17 -9.87 19.21
N LYS A 90 -14.31 -10.17 18.56
CA LYS A 90 -15.60 -9.50 18.70
C LYS A 90 -15.38 -8.01 18.91
N ARG A 91 -15.08 -7.27 17.82
CA ARG A 91 -14.71 -5.83 17.64
C ARG A 91 -15.44 -4.76 18.48
N GLN A 92 -15.75 -5.07 19.72
CA GLN A 92 -16.43 -4.28 20.72
C GLN A 92 -15.44 -3.35 21.40
N TYR A 93 -14.12 -3.53 21.28
CA TYR A 93 -13.15 -2.75 22.04
C TYR A 93 -13.29 -1.23 21.80
N LEU A 94 -13.51 -0.76 20.56
CA LEU A 94 -13.75 0.66 20.31
C LEU A 94 -15.07 1.12 20.96
N VAL A 95 -16.13 0.32 20.84
CA VAL A 95 -17.45 0.63 21.41
C VAL A 95 -17.38 0.63 22.95
N THR A 96 -16.74 -0.37 23.53
CA THR A 96 -16.47 -0.51 24.97
C THR A 96 -15.64 0.67 25.45
N TYR A 97 -14.56 1.01 24.74
CA TYR A 97 -13.73 2.17 25.03
C TYR A 97 -14.54 3.45 25.05
N VAL A 98 -15.30 3.73 23.98
CA VAL A 98 -16.14 4.92 23.87
C VAL A 98 -17.25 4.92 24.91
N SER A 99 -17.89 3.79 25.20
CA SER A 99 -18.96 3.70 26.20
C SER A 99 -18.46 4.05 27.60
N ARG A 100 -17.25 3.59 27.97
CA ARG A 100 -16.57 3.97 29.21
C ARG A 100 -16.04 5.40 29.16
N LEU A 101 -15.68 5.89 27.98
CA LEU A 101 -15.30 7.29 27.80
C LEU A 101 -16.50 8.23 27.96
N LYS A 102 -17.72 7.80 27.64
CA LYS A 102 -18.96 8.56 27.91
C LYS A 102 -19.26 8.68 29.40
N SER A 103 -19.01 7.63 30.20
CA SER A 103 -19.17 7.74 31.66
C SER A 103 -18.14 8.71 32.24
N PHE A 104 -16.90 8.67 31.74
CA PHE A 104 -15.88 9.66 32.01
C PHE A 104 -16.34 11.09 31.66
N ASP A 105 -16.86 11.31 30.45
CA ASP A 105 -17.32 12.64 29.99
C ASP A 105 -18.44 13.18 30.89
N LYS A 106 -19.34 12.30 31.38
CA LYS A 106 -20.41 12.64 32.31
C LYS A 106 -19.87 13.16 33.65
N ILE A 107 -18.86 12.50 34.23
CA ILE A 107 -18.22 12.92 35.50
C ILE A 107 -17.62 14.33 35.37
N VAL A 108 -17.06 14.60 34.21
CA VAL A 108 -16.30 15.83 33.94
C VAL A 108 -17.17 16.95 33.36
N LYS A 109 -18.45 16.67 33.06
CA LYS A 109 -19.35 17.57 32.32
C LYS A 109 -18.76 17.98 30.96
N TYR A 110 -18.00 17.09 30.32
CA TYR A 110 -17.44 17.29 29.00
C TYR A 110 -18.58 17.16 27.95
N LYS A 111 -19.14 18.30 27.53
CA LYS A 111 -20.42 18.36 26.80
C LYS A 111 -20.45 17.61 25.45
N TYR A 112 -19.32 17.45 24.77
CA TYR A 112 -19.27 16.78 23.47
C TYR A 112 -17.96 16.06 23.29
N VAL A 113 -17.98 14.82 22.77
CA VAL A 113 -16.79 14.17 22.21
C VAL A 113 -16.35 14.99 20.99
N ASN A 114 -15.59 16.05 21.21
CA ASN A 114 -14.96 16.81 20.14
C ASN A 114 -13.84 15.95 19.60
N PHE A 115 -14.13 15.19 18.55
CA PHE A 115 -13.10 14.84 17.59
C PHE A 115 -12.61 16.15 17.00
N ASP A 116 -11.30 16.39 16.98
CA ASP A 116 -10.77 17.37 16.04
C ASP A 116 -11.15 16.85 14.64
N PRO A 117 -12.16 17.46 13.99
CA PRO A 117 -12.74 16.88 12.81
C PRO A 117 -11.75 16.98 11.66
N TYR A 118 -10.84 17.96 11.66
CA TYR A 118 -9.86 18.14 10.60
C TYR A 118 -8.73 17.13 10.71
N PHE A 119 -8.18 16.93 11.92
CA PHE A 119 -7.09 15.99 12.11
C PHE A 119 -7.55 14.55 11.87
N SER A 120 -8.71 14.19 12.43
CA SER A 120 -9.28 12.85 12.24
C SER A 120 -9.64 12.63 10.77
N PHE A 121 -10.32 13.59 10.13
CA PHE A 121 -10.66 13.50 8.71
C PHE A 121 -9.43 13.43 7.82
N GLY A 122 -8.39 14.22 8.09
CA GLY A 122 -7.14 14.20 7.33
C GLY A 122 -6.49 12.83 7.36
N ILE A 123 -6.40 12.20 8.54
CA ILE A 123 -5.87 10.84 8.66
C ILE A 123 -6.77 9.85 7.91
N TYR A 124 -8.08 9.88 8.09
CA TYR A 124 -9.00 8.96 7.40
C TYR A 124 -9.00 9.13 5.88
N PHE A 125 -8.98 10.38 5.44
CA PHE A 125 -8.89 10.73 4.03
C PHE A 125 -7.60 10.17 3.47
N LEU A 126 -6.45 10.37 4.12
CA LEU A 126 -5.18 9.79 3.67
C LEU A 126 -5.22 8.25 3.67
N LEU A 127 -5.76 7.61 4.71
CA LEU A 127 -5.87 6.16 4.81
C LEU A 127 -6.75 5.55 3.71
N ILE A 128 -7.79 6.23 3.25
CA ILE A 128 -8.70 5.74 2.21
C ILE A 128 -8.22 6.17 0.81
N PHE A 129 -7.76 7.41 0.67
CA PHE A 129 -7.42 8.02 -0.61
C PHE A 129 -6.12 7.44 -1.19
N PHE A 130 -5.09 7.22 -0.38
CA PHE A 130 -3.83 6.64 -0.88
C PHE A 130 -4.05 5.28 -1.59
N PRO A 131 -4.66 4.28 -0.94
CA PRO A 131 -4.94 2.99 -1.57
C PRO A 131 -5.82 3.14 -2.81
N LEU A 132 -6.81 4.04 -2.75
CA LEU A 132 -7.74 4.25 -3.86
C LEU A 132 -7.02 4.83 -5.07
N THR A 133 -6.09 5.78 -4.88
CA THR A 133 -5.27 6.28 -5.98
C THR A 133 -4.31 5.22 -6.52
N ASP A 134 -3.72 4.39 -5.66
CA ASP A 134 -2.79 3.35 -6.10
C ASP A 134 -3.50 2.28 -6.92
N GLU A 135 -4.58 1.70 -6.40
CA GLU A 135 -5.31 0.64 -7.10
C GLU A 135 -5.97 1.15 -8.39
N VAL A 136 -6.52 2.37 -8.38
CA VAL A 136 -7.15 2.93 -9.59
C VAL A 136 -6.12 3.23 -10.68
N VAL A 137 -4.93 3.74 -10.32
CA VAL A 137 -3.89 4.05 -11.29
C VAL A 137 -3.17 2.79 -11.77
N PHE A 138 -2.91 1.84 -10.88
CA PHE A 138 -2.06 0.68 -11.17
C PHE A 138 -2.83 -0.58 -11.57
N CYS A 139 -4.04 -0.84 -11.09
CA CYS A 139 -4.73 -2.11 -11.36
C CYS A 139 -5.79 -2.02 -12.45
N VAL A 140 -6.51 -0.90 -12.56
CA VAL A 140 -7.55 -0.68 -13.59
C VAL A 140 -7.05 -0.81 -15.04
N PRO A 141 -5.76 -0.55 -15.36
CA PRO A 141 -5.26 -0.80 -16.71
C PRO A 141 -4.98 -2.28 -17.03
N TYR A 142 -4.74 -3.12 -16.02
CA TYR A 142 -4.20 -4.49 -16.22
C TYR A 142 -5.16 -5.59 -15.79
N ILE A 143 -6.15 -5.27 -14.95
CA ILE A 143 -7.07 -6.24 -14.36
C ILE A 143 -8.50 -5.80 -14.68
N ASN A 144 -9.42 -6.75 -14.81
CA ASN A 144 -10.83 -6.43 -14.97
C ASN A 144 -11.31 -5.53 -13.81
N LEU A 145 -12.27 -4.64 -14.11
CA LEU A 145 -12.78 -3.66 -13.16
C LEU A 145 -13.26 -4.33 -11.85
N LEU A 146 -13.87 -5.51 -11.96
CA LEU A 146 -14.39 -6.25 -10.81
C LEU A 146 -13.27 -6.68 -9.84
N THR A 147 -12.17 -7.21 -10.34
CA THR A 147 -11.02 -7.62 -9.51
C THR A 147 -10.29 -6.40 -8.96
N ALA A 148 -10.17 -5.32 -9.74
CA ALA A 148 -9.62 -4.06 -9.22
C ALA A 148 -10.47 -3.51 -8.06
N ILE A 149 -11.80 -3.58 -8.18
CA ILE A 149 -12.72 -3.24 -7.09
C ILE A 149 -12.52 -4.20 -5.90
N ALA A 150 -12.39 -5.51 -6.14
CA ALA A 150 -12.18 -6.49 -5.07
C ALA A 150 -10.86 -6.26 -4.32
N LEU A 151 -9.76 -6.00 -5.02
CA LEU A 151 -8.46 -5.67 -4.45
C LEU A 151 -8.52 -4.36 -3.65
N LEU A 152 -9.19 -3.35 -4.19
CA LEU A 152 -9.43 -2.09 -3.49
C LEU A 152 -10.22 -2.33 -2.19
N LEU A 153 -11.30 -3.11 -2.23
CA LEU A 153 -12.09 -3.46 -1.05
C LEU A 153 -11.26 -4.23 -0.03
N LEU A 154 -10.42 -5.18 -0.47
CA LEU A 154 -9.56 -5.97 0.40
C LEU A 154 -8.52 -5.07 1.10
N ARG A 155 -7.80 -4.25 0.34
CA ARG A 155 -6.77 -3.33 0.86
C ARG A 155 -7.36 -2.26 1.77
N THR A 156 -8.46 -1.63 1.37
CA THR A 156 -9.18 -0.66 2.23
C THR A 156 -9.68 -1.32 3.51
N SER A 157 -10.13 -2.58 3.46
CA SER A 157 -10.54 -3.30 4.66
C SER A 157 -9.37 -3.54 5.62
N ASN A 158 -8.17 -3.91 5.12
CA ASN A 158 -6.98 -4.09 5.95
C ASN A 158 -6.63 -2.77 6.66
N ILE A 159 -6.66 -1.65 5.94
CA ILE A 159 -6.37 -0.33 6.53
C ILE A 159 -7.42 0.10 7.55
N LEU A 160 -8.70 -0.21 7.29
CA LEU A 160 -9.80 0.02 8.24
C LEU A 160 -9.69 -0.82 9.51
N THR A 161 -8.75 -1.78 9.59
CA THR A 161 -8.44 -2.50 10.85
C THR A 161 -7.61 -1.69 11.82
N ILE A 162 -6.80 -0.75 11.32
CA ILE A 162 -5.91 0.11 12.13
C ILE A 162 -6.64 1.36 12.60
N ALA A 163 -7.61 1.81 11.79
CA ALA A 163 -8.47 2.97 12.05
C ALA A 163 -9.02 3.02 13.50
N PRO A 164 -9.60 1.95 14.08
CA PRO A 164 -10.01 1.93 15.49
C PRO A 164 -8.91 2.26 16.49
N SER A 165 -7.71 1.70 16.30
CA SER A 165 -6.56 1.95 17.18
C SER A 165 -6.17 3.43 17.12
N VAL A 166 -6.02 3.97 15.91
CA VAL A 166 -5.76 5.40 15.69
C VAL A 166 -6.83 6.28 16.35
N LEU A 167 -8.10 5.90 16.23
CA LEU A 167 -9.20 6.64 16.85
C LEU A 167 -9.16 6.60 18.38
N ILE A 168 -8.81 5.46 18.98
CA ILE A 168 -8.67 5.31 20.43
C ILE A 168 -7.55 6.20 20.95
N PHE A 169 -6.39 6.21 20.29
CA PHE A 169 -5.26 7.06 20.63
C PHE A 169 -5.61 8.55 20.49
N ASN A 170 -6.28 8.94 19.41
CA ASN A 170 -6.76 10.31 19.22
C ASN A 170 -7.75 10.74 20.32
N LEU A 171 -8.71 9.87 20.66
CA LEU A 171 -9.65 10.13 21.77
C LEU A 171 -8.92 10.27 23.11
N PHE A 172 -7.94 9.41 23.36
CA PHE A 172 -7.12 9.45 24.58
C PHE A 172 -6.32 10.76 24.66
N TRP A 173 -5.65 11.15 23.58
CA TRP A 173 -4.93 12.42 23.47
C TRP A 173 -5.83 13.64 23.74
N ASN A 174 -7.00 13.71 23.11
CA ASN A 174 -7.94 14.81 23.32
C ASN A 174 -8.40 14.93 24.79
N ARG A 175 -8.51 13.81 25.52
CA ARG A 175 -8.84 13.82 26.95
C ARG A 175 -7.67 14.20 27.83
N MET A 176 -6.45 13.79 27.48
CA MET A 176 -5.25 14.28 28.14
C MET A 176 -5.11 15.80 28.01
N LYS A 177 -5.33 16.35 26.80
CA LYS A 177 -5.35 17.80 26.56
C LYS A 177 -6.41 18.53 27.39
N PHE A 178 -7.59 17.93 27.53
CA PHE A 178 -8.63 18.49 28.39
C PHE A 178 -8.24 18.48 29.87
N ILE A 179 -7.66 17.38 30.37
CA ILE A 179 -7.16 17.29 31.75
C ILE A 179 -6.08 18.35 31.99
N ARG A 180 -5.14 18.53 31.06
CA ARG A 180 -4.13 19.61 31.10
C ARG A 180 -4.77 20.98 31.24
N TYR A 181 -5.73 21.29 30.38
CA TYR A 181 -6.44 22.57 30.41
C TYR A 181 -7.11 22.81 31.77
N GLN A 182 -7.79 21.81 32.33
CA GLN A 182 -8.45 21.94 33.63
C GLN A 182 -7.45 22.18 34.77
N PHE A 183 -6.33 21.47 34.80
CA PHE A 183 -5.28 21.74 35.79
C PHE A 183 -4.70 23.15 35.65
N GLY A 184 -4.51 23.65 34.42
CA GLY A 184 -4.07 25.04 34.19
C GLY A 184 -5.04 26.06 34.80
N THR A 185 -6.34 25.88 34.57
CA THR A 185 -7.37 26.80 35.11
C THR A 185 -7.47 26.82 36.64
N ILE A 186 -7.05 25.74 37.32
CA ILE A 186 -7.03 25.68 38.80
C ILE A 186 -5.95 26.62 39.37
N ASN A 187 -4.84 26.78 38.65
CA ASN A 187 -3.74 27.65 39.07
C ASN A 187 -4.06 29.13 38.83
N GLU A 188 -4.76 29.46 37.74
CA GLU A 188 -5.08 30.84 37.35
C GLU A 188 -6.25 31.44 38.15
N ASN A 189 -7.25 30.63 38.52
CA ASN A 189 -8.48 31.15 39.12
C ASN A 189 -8.39 31.29 40.65
N HIS A 190 -9.12 32.28 41.17
CA HIS A 190 -9.38 32.48 42.60
C HIS A 190 -10.37 31.45 43.18
N PHE A 191 -10.11 30.16 42.98
CA PHE A 191 -10.84 29.11 43.71
C PHE A 191 -10.46 29.11 45.18
N THR A 192 -11.43 28.83 46.04
CA THR A 192 -11.17 28.55 47.46
C THR A 192 -10.25 27.32 47.60
N THR A 193 -9.54 27.22 48.71
CA THR A 193 -8.58 26.14 48.95
C THR A 193 -9.23 24.76 48.86
N ASP A 194 -10.44 24.62 49.41
CA ASP A 194 -11.26 23.40 49.34
C ASP A 194 -11.70 23.05 47.91
N GLU A 195 -12.10 24.04 47.11
CA GLU A 195 -12.49 23.81 45.71
C GLU A 195 -11.31 23.33 44.87
N LYS A 196 -10.11 23.89 45.07
CA LYS A 196 -8.88 23.44 44.43
C LYS A 196 -8.60 21.98 44.77
N CYS A 197 -8.62 21.63 46.06
CA CYS A 197 -8.43 20.26 46.54
C CYS A 197 -9.44 19.28 45.92
N ARG A 198 -10.73 19.60 45.93
CA ARG A 198 -11.78 18.75 45.35
C ARG A 198 -11.58 18.58 43.83
N THR A 199 -11.21 19.65 43.15
CA THR A 199 -11.02 19.64 41.70
C THR A 199 -9.80 18.81 41.30
N ILE A 200 -8.68 18.95 42.03
CA ILE A 200 -7.48 18.12 41.80
C ILE A 200 -7.78 16.64 42.04
N LYS A 201 -8.41 16.27 43.17
CA LYS A 201 -8.83 14.89 43.45
C LYS A 201 -9.70 14.32 42.32
N LYS A 202 -10.68 15.10 41.87
CA LYS A 202 -11.57 14.74 40.78
C LYS A 202 -10.80 14.44 39.49
N PHE A 203 -9.84 15.29 39.11
CA PHE A 203 -9.09 15.12 37.86
C PHE A 203 -8.04 14.00 37.93
N ILE A 204 -7.46 13.72 39.08
CA ILE A 204 -6.60 12.53 39.27
C ILE A 204 -7.42 11.25 39.13
N LEU A 205 -8.60 11.20 39.75
CA LEU A 205 -9.51 10.06 39.64
C LEU A 205 -9.92 9.82 38.18
N VAL A 206 -10.22 10.90 37.48
CA VAL A 206 -10.47 10.95 36.04
C VAL A 206 -9.31 10.36 35.23
N TYR A 207 -8.09 10.81 35.51
CA TYR A 207 -6.89 10.34 34.83
C TYR A 207 -6.68 8.83 35.07
N LYS A 208 -6.89 8.36 36.31
CA LYS A 208 -6.89 6.94 36.66
C LYS A 208 -7.89 6.14 35.82
N TYR A 209 -9.15 6.58 35.76
CA TYR A 209 -10.17 5.91 34.94
C TYR A 209 -9.82 5.88 33.46
N LEU A 210 -9.26 6.98 32.93
CA LEU A 210 -8.86 7.08 31.54
C LEU A 210 -7.74 6.08 31.22
N LEU A 211 -6.72 5.98 32.07
CA LEU A 211 -5.63 5.01 31.96
C LEU A 211 -6.11 3.57 32.07
N ASP A 212 -6.97 3.27 33.05
CA ASP A 212 -7.47 1.91 33.26
C ASP A 212 -8.34 1.45 32.08
N ASN A 213 -9.15 2.35 31.52
CA ASN A 213 -9.92 2.10 30.30
C ASN A 213 -9.00 1.85 29.09
N PHE A 214 -7.95 2.66 28.93
CA PHE A 214 -6.98 2.48 27.85
C PHE A 214 -6.19 1.17 28.00
N ARG A 215 -5.77 0.80 29.22
CA ARG A 215 -5.10 -0.47 29.52
C ARG A 215 -5.94 -1.69 29.20
N GLN A 216 -7.25 -1.63 29.40
CA GLN A 216 -8.14 -2.75 29.05
C GLN A 216 -8.22 -2.98 27.53
N VAL A 217 -8.05 -1.92 26.73
CA VAL A 217 -8.04 -2.02 25.26
C VAL A 217 -6.63 -2.29 24.72
N ASN A 218 -5.60 -2.01 25.51
CA ASN A 218 -4.20 -2.19 25.16
C ASN A 218 -3.88 -3.58 24.59
N ASN A 219 -4.34 -4.66 25.24
CA ASN A 219 -4.07 -6.02 24.74
C ASN A 219 -4.59 -6.24 23.30
N HIS A 220 -5.72 -5.62 22.95
CA HIS A 220 -6.27 -5.69 21.60
C HIS A 220 -5.48 -4.85 20.60
N ILE A 221 -5.03 -3.66 21.01
CA ILE A 221 -4.18 -2.79 20.18
C ILE A 221 -2.83 -3.49 19.91
N LYS A 222 -2.21 -4.10 20.94
CA LYS A 222 -0.93 -4.83 20.80
C LYS A 222 -1.06 -5.93 19.77
N PHE A 223 -2.17 -6.67 19.84
CA PHE A 223 -2.42 -7.75 18.90
C PHE A 223 -2.66 -7.22 17.48
N THR A 224 -3.49 -6.19 17.31
CA THR A 224 -3.76 -5.59 15.99
C THR A 224 -2.48 -5.08 15.32
N MET A 225 -1.61 -4.44 16.10
CA MET A 225 -0.29 -3.96 15.65
C MET A 225 0.64 -5.11 15.25
N MET A 226 0.64 -6.20 16.02
CA MET A 226 1.47 -7.37 15.74
C MET A 226 1.13 -8.02 14.40
N ILE A 227 -0.15 -8.23 14.09
CA ILE A 227 -0.54 -8.84 12.82
C ILE A 227 -0.15 -7.95 11.64
N HIS A 228 -0.32 -6.62 11.77
CA HIS A 228 0.01 -5.72 10.67
C HIS A 228 1.53 -5.64 10.40
N ASN A 229 2.35 -5.63 11.45
CA ASN A 229 3.80 -5.70 11.29
C ASN A 229 4.28 -7.03 10.68
N MET A 230 3.52 -8.12 10.84
CA MET A 230 3.83 -9.40 10.18
C MET A 230 3.55 -9.38 8.67
N GLU A 231 2.54 -8.62 8.22
CA GLU A 231 2.20 -8.45 6.79
C GLU A 231 3.39 -7.91 5.97
N ASP A 232 4.05 -6.86 6.48
CA ASP A 232 5.20 -6.23 5.83
C ASP A 232 6.45 -7.12 5.79
N SER A 233 6.60 -8.02 6.76
CA SER A 233 7.72 -8.97 6.76
C SER A 233 7.53 -10.03 5.69
N SER A 234 6.30 -10.49 5.47
CA SER A 234 6.00 -11.60 4.56
C SER A 234 6.13 -11.26 3.07
N THR A 235 6.05 -9.97 2.70
CA THR A 235 6.23 -9.49 1.33
C THR A 235 7.69 -9.26 0.94
N ARG A 236 8.64 -9.30 1.89
CA ARG A 236 10.08 -9.04 1.64
C ARG A 236 10.95 -10.29 1.49
N TYR A 237 10.45 -11.49 1.75
CA TYR A 237 11.26 -12.72 1.72
C TYR A 237 11.01 -13.56 0.46
N GLU A 238 11.44 -13.03 -0.68
CA GLU A 238 11.77 -13.81 -1.87
C GLU A 238 13.29 -13.72 -2.10
N SER A 239 14.08 -14.44 -1.30
CA SER A 239 15.37 -15.03 -1.72
C SER A 239 16.05 -15.79 -0.57
N ASN A 240 16.27 -17.08 -0.84
CA ASN A 240 17.22 -18.03 -0.24
C ASN A 240 17.01 -18.50 1.22
N ASP A 241 16.55 -19.77 1.29
CA ASP A 241 16.88 -20.83 2.27
C ASP A 241 16.27 -20.85 3.68
N GLY A 242 15.23 -20.05 3.95
CA GLY A 242 14.51 -20.05 5.23
C GLY A 242 13.23 -20.90 5.34
N LEU A 243 12.91 -21.77 4.37
CA LEU A 243 11.56 -22.38 4.21
C LEU A 243 11.11 -23.33 5.35
N HIS A 244 12.04 -23.92 6.12
CA HIS A 244 11.69 -25.02 7.05
C HIS A 244 10.96 -24.59 8.33
N LYS A 245 11.17 -23.37 8.83
CA LYS A 245 10.49 -22.87 10.05
C LYS A 245 9.05 -22.44 9.79
N HIS A 246 8.70 -22.10 8.55
CA HIS A 246 7.35 -21.66 8.17
C HIS A 246 6.39 -22.81 7.87
N PHE A 247 6.91 -23.96 7.41
CA PHE A 247 6.10 -25.17 7.26
C PHE A 247 5.49 -25.61 8.60
N ASN A 248 6.22 -25.51 9.71
CA ASN A 248 5.68 -25.84 11.03
C ASN A 248 4.57 -24.89 11.49
N TRP A 249 4.63 -23.59 11.14
CA TRP A 249 3.58 -22.64 11.53
C TRP A 249 2.33 -22.75 10.64
N ILE A 250 2.50 -22.86 9.32
CA ILE A 250 1.39 -23.14 8.39
C ILE A 250 0.74 -24.47 8.74
N HIS A 251 1.53 -25.50 9.05
CA HIS A 251 1.05 -26.80 9.53
C HIS A 251 0.28 -26.69 10.85
N ASN A 252 0.73 -25.87 11.80
CA ASN A 252 0.00 -25.64 13.06
C ASN A 252 -1.33 -24.88 12.84
N CYS A 253 -1.36 -23.89 11.95
CA CYS A 253 -2.61 -23.23 11.55
C CYS A 253 -3.54 -24.18 10.78
N PHE A 254 -3.00 -25.07 9.95
CA PHE A 254 -3.76 -26.06 9.18
C PHE A 254 -4.33 -27.17 10.08
N ASN A 255 -3.56 -27.65 11.06
CA ASN A 255 -4.01 -28.61 12.07
C ASN A 255 -5.09 -28.01 12.98
N PHE A 256 -4.99 -26.72 13.30
CA PHE A 256 -6.05 -25.99 14.00
C PHE A 256 -7.34 -25.89 13.15
N PHE A 257 -7.22 -25.71 11.84
CA PHE A 257 -8.35 -25.72 10.89
C PHE A 257 -9.00 -27.10 10.74
N LEU A 258 -8.22 -28.18 10.68
CA LEU A 258 -8.72 -29.56 10.62
C LEU A 258 -9.47 -29.97 11.91
N LEU A 259 -9.11 -29.39 13.05
CA LEU A 259 -9.80 -29.58 14.33
C LEU A 259 -11.17 -28.91 14.38
N LEU A 260 -11.37 -27.80 13.65
CA LEU A 260 -12.64 -27.07 13.59
C LEU A 260 -13.63 -27.68 12.58
N ASN A 261 -13.15 -28.46 11.60
CA ASN A 261 -13.98 -29.01 10.53
C ASN A 261 -14.77 -30.27 10.91
N LYS A 262 -14.77 -30.68 12.18
CA LYS A 262 -15.55 -31.84 12.65
C LYS A 262 -17.00 -31.53 13.05
N ASN A 263 -17.40 -30.26 13.13
CA ASN A 263 -18.74 -29.89 13.61
C ASN A 263 -19.33 -28.69 12.85
N THR A 264 -19.79 -28.87 11.60
CA THR A 264 -20.92 -28.10 11.04
C THR A 264 -21.23 -28.58 9.61
N SER A 265 -22.36 -29.25 9.44
CA SER A 265 -23.07 -29.40 8.17
C SER A 265 -24.33 -28.51 8.18
N VAL A 266 -24.85 -28.16 6.99
CA VAL A 266 -26.21 -27.59 6.70
C VAL A 266 -26.26 -26.02 6.66
N TYR A 267 -26.82 -25.25 5.71
CA TYR A 267 -27.63 -25.35 4.45
C TYR A 267 -27.18 -24.20 3.49
N PHE A 268 -27.34 -24.35 2.17
CA PHE A 268 -27.12 -23.29 1.15
C PHE A 268 -28.36 -23.17 0.25
N VAL A 269 -29.05 -22.01 0.23
CA VAL A 269 -30.03 -21.64 -0.81
C VAL A 269 -29.92 -20.15 -1.15
N SER A 270 -30.04 -19.88 -2.45
CA SER A 270 -29.84 -18.69 -3.28
C SER A 270 -30.56 -17.39 -2.90
N ILE A 271 -29.87 -16.23 -3.06
CA ILE A 271 -30.44 -14.95 -3.53
C ILE A 271 -29.35 -14.14 -4.27
N SER A 272 -29.46 -13.92 -5.59
CA SER A 272 -28.51 -13.12 -6.39
C SER A 272 -29.14 -12.39 -7.59
N SER A 273 -30.13 -11.51 -7.38
CA SER A 273 -30.67 -10.70 -8.50
C SER A 273 -30.67 -9.19 -8.25
N THR A 274 -30.86 -8.72 -7.02
CA THR A 274 -31.01 -7.28 -6.74
C THR A 274 -29.68 -6.51 -6.58
N ALA A 275 -28.61 -7.16 -6.13
CA ALA A 275 -27.29 -6.54 -6.01
C ALA A 275 -26.61 -6.27 -7.37
N VAL A 276 -26.96 -7.08 -8.39
CA VAL A 276 -26.39 -6.96 -9.75
C VAL A 276 -26.93 -5.72 -10.46
N TYR A 277 -28.22 -5.41 -10.30
CA TYR A 277 -28.83 -4.22 -10.92
C TYR A 277 -28.31 -2.90 -10.36
N PHE A 278 -27.97 -2.84 -9.07
CA PHE A 278 -27.41 -1.63 -8.45
C PHE A 278 -25.96 -1.36 -8.91
N ILE A 279 -25.17 -2.42 -9.14
CA ILE A 279 -23.80 -2.32 -9.65
C ILE A 279 -23.80 -1.86 -11.12
N ILE A 280 -24.76 -2.31 -11.93
CA ILE A 280 -24.90 -1.89 -13.33
C ILE A 280 -25.25 -0.39 -13.43
N TYR A 281 -26.14 0.11 -12.55
CA TYR A 281 -26.56 1.52 -12.56
C TYR A 281 -25.44 2.50 -12.13
N VAL A 282 -24.58 2.10 -11.19
CA VAL A 282 -23.42 2.90 -10.75
C VAL A 282 -22.26 2.85 -11.76
N ALA A 283 -22.11 1.76 -12.51
CA ALA A 283 -21.09 1.62 -13.54
C ALA A 283 -21.28 2.60 -14.72
N ASP A 284 -22.52 2.95 -15.05
CA ASP A 284 -22.81 3.76 -16.25
C ASP A 284 -22.46 5.26 -16.06
N THR A 285 -22.51 5.76 -14.83
CA THR A 285 -22.20 7.16 -14.50
C THR A 285 -20.70 7.47 -14.39
N PHE A 286 -19.84 6.47 -14.14
CA PHE A 286 -18.40 6.63 -13.93
C PHE A 286 -17.52 6.36 -15.17
N ASN A 287 -18.11 6.00 -16.33
CA ASN A 287 -17.38 5.57 -17.53
C ASN A 287 -16.55 6.65 -18.25
N LYS A 288 -16.72 7.96 -17.94
CA LYS A 288 -16.06 9.04 -18.71
C LYS A 288 -14.65 9.43 -18.23
N ILE A 289 -14.37 9.34 -16.93
CA ILE A 289 -13.07 9.75 -16.35
C ILE A 289 -11.93 8.76 -16.67
N PRO A 290 -12.12 7.43 -16.59
CA PRO A 290 -11.11 6.46 -17.01
C PRO A 290 -10.75 6.58 -18.49
N MET A 291 -11.72 6.97 -19.33
CA MET A 291 -11.50 7.15 -20.77
C MET A 291 -10.56 8.33 -21.06
N ILE A 292 -10.72 9.46 -20.36
CA ILE A 292 -9.83 10.63 -20.50
C ILE A 292 -8.40 10.30 -20.03
N LEU A 293 -8.26 9.63 -18.87
CA LEU A 293 -6.94 9.18 -18.37
C LEU A 293 -6.29 8.16 -19.30
N ARG A 294 -7.06 7.24 -19.88
CA ARG A 294 -6.59 6.29 -20.91
C ARG A 294 -6.19 7.00 -22.20
N LEU A 295 -6.92 8.03 -22.62
CA LEU A 295 -6.59 8.85 -23.80
C LEU A 295 -5.29 9.62 -23.58
N VAL A 296 -5.11 10.24 -22.41
CA VAL A 296 -3.87 10.96 -22.07
C VAL A 296 -2.68 10.01 -22.03
N ASN A 297 -2.81 8.86 -21.36
CA ASN A 297 -1.76 7.84 -21.34
C ASN A 297 -1.45 7.33 -22.76
N PHE A 298 -2.47 7.10 -23.60
CA PHE A 298 -2.31 6.69 -24.99
C PHE A 298 -1.59 7.76 -25.83
N ILE A 299 -1.94 9.04 -25.69
CA ILE A 299 -1.29 10.15 -26.40
C ILE A 299 0.19 10.25 -26.00
N VAL A 300 0.49 10.22 -24.70
CA VAL A 300 1.86 10.24 -24.18
C VAL A 300 2.64 9.04 -24.72
N PHE A 301 2.04 7.86 -24.72
CA PHE A 301 2.68 6.63 -25.22
C PHE A 301 2.92 6.67 -26.73
N LYS A 302 1.97 7.21 -27.51
CA LYS A 302 2.11 7.41 -28.96
C LYS A 302 3.21 8.40 -29.28
N PHE A 303 3.39 9.45 -28.47
CA PHE A 303 4.49 10.41 -28.60
C PHE A 303 5.86 9.73 -28.39
N PHE A 304 6.00 8.87 -27.38
CA PHE A 304 7.21 8.06 -27.16
C PHE A 304 7.46 6.98 -28.24
N SER A 305 6.40 6.43 -28.82
CA SER A 305 6.49 5.49 -29.94
C SER A 305 6.99 6.18 -31.23
N LEU A 306 6.49 7.39 -31.51
CA LEU A 306 6.89 8.18 -32.67
C LEU A 306 8.39 8.56 -32.62
N THR A 307 8.88 8.97 -31.46
CA THR A 307 10.31 9.25 -31.26
C THR A 307 11.17 8.00 -31.47
N LYS A 308 10.77 6.83 -30.93
CA LYS A 308 11.47 5.54 -31.17
C LYS A 308 11.53 5.15 -32.65
N ARG A 309 10.48 5.40 -33.42
CA ARG A 309 10.44 5.14 -34.88
C ARG A 309 11.43 6.03 -35.63
N GLN A 310 11.56 7.30 -35.24
CA GLN A 310 12.55 8.21 -35.84
C GLN A 310 13.98 7.70 -35.60
N TYR A 311 14.30 7.19 -34.40
CA TYR A 311 15.62 6.61 -34.13
C TYR A 311 15.92 5.36 -34.95
N LEU A 312 14.95 4.47 -35.12
CA LEU A 312 15.11 3.32 -36.01
C LEU A 312 15.39 3.76 -37.45
N LEU A 313 14.67 4.75 -37.94
CA LEU A 313 14.87 5.29 -39.30
C LEU A 313 16.25 5.95 -39.46
N ILE A 314 16.71 6.69 -38.45
CA ILE A 314 18.07 7.28 -38.42
C ILE A 314 19.13 6.17 -38.37
N TYR A 315 18.92 5.12 -37.58
CA TYR A 315 19.85 4.00 -37.50
C TYR A 315 19.92 3.24 -38.84
N VAL A 316 18.77 2.97 -39.45
CA VAL A 316 18.68 2.30 -40.76
C VAL A 316 19.28 3.16 -41.88
N SER A 317 19.09 4.48 -41.86
CA SER A 317 19.69 5.36 -42.88
C SER A 317 21.22 5.39 -42.78
N ARG A 318 21.78 5.39 -41.57
CA ARG A 318 23.22 5.24 -41.32
C ARG A 318 23.75 3.85 -41.65
N LEU A 319 22.94 2.81 -41.49
CA LEU A 319 23.31 1.48 -41.97
C LEU A 319 23.36 1.40 -43.49
N LYS A 320 22.49 2.13 -44.22
CA LYS A 320 22.54 2.18 -45.69
C LYS A 320 23.82 2.82 -46.21
N SER A 321 24.33 3.86 -45.56
CA SER A 321 25.64 4.43 -45.93
C SER A 321 26.77 3.45 -45.65
N PHE A 322 26.70 2.71 -44.53
CA PHE A 322 27.61 1.61 -44.23
C PHE A 322 27.60 0.50 -45.30
N ASP A 323 26.42 0.03 -45.68
CA ASP A 323 26.26 -1.08 -46.63
C ASP A 323 26.87 -0.73 -48.01
N LYS A 324 26.80 0.56 -48.42
CA LYS A 324 27.48 1.07 -49.62
C LYS A 324 29.00 0.98 -49.53
N ILE A 325 29.60 1.31 -48.38
CA ILE A 325 31.07 1.33 -48.21
C ILE A 325 31.65 -0.09 -48.32
N VAL A 326 30.96 -1.09 -47.77
CA VAL A 326 31.45 -2.48 -47.73
C VAL A 326 30.96 -3.30 -48.93
N ASN A 327 30.27 -2.66 -49.88
CA ASN A 327 29.67 -3.33 -51.03
C ASN A 327 28.74 -4.49 -50.58
N TYR A 328 28.02 -4.30 -49.48
CA TYR A 328 27.05 -5.24 -48.97
C TYR A 328 25.79 -5.17 -49.85
N LYS A 329 25.81 -5.90 -50.97
CA LYS A 329 24.80 -5.84 -52.04
C LYS A 329 23.39 -6.24 -51.61
N TYR A 330 23.25 -6.94 -50.48
CA TYR A 330 21.95 -7.32 -49.94
C TYR A 330 21.94 -7.01 -48.46
N VAL A 331 21.09 -6.07 -48.05
CA VAL A 331 20.45 -6.22 -46.75
C VAL A 331 19.56 -7.44 -46.86
N ASN A 332 20.15 -8.65 -46.82
CA ASN A 332 19.43 -9.85 -46.43
C ASN A 332 19.11 -9.64 -44.95
N PHE A 333 18.14 -8.77 -44.72
CA PHE A 333 17.30 -8.82 -43.56
C PHE A 333 16.74 -10.22 -43.63
N ASP A 334 17.28 -11.17 -42.86
CA ASP A 334 16.77 -12.52 -42.82
C ASP A 334 15.32 -12.38 -42.35
N PRO A 335 14.38 -12.33 -43.32
CA PRO A 335 13.07 -11.83 -43.02
C PRO A 335 12.44 -12.84 -42.08
N TYR A 336 12.78 -14.12 -42.21
CA TYR A 336 12.29 -15.22 -41.39
C TYR A 336 12.70 -15.13 -39.92
N LEU A 337 13.93 -14.70 -39.58
CA LEU A 337 14.32 -14.59 -38.17
C LEU A 337 13.66 -13.37 -37.50
N SER A 338 13.68 -12.22 -38.17
CA SER A 338 13.06 -11.01 -37.61
C SER A 338 11.55 -11.13 -37.63
N PHE A 339 10.96 -11.48 -38.76
CA PHE A 339 9.53 -11.77 -38.88
C PHE A 339 9.12 -12.90 -37.95
N GLY A 340 9.96 -13.92 -37.72
CA GLY A 340 9.70 -14.99 -36.76
C GLY A 340 9.67 -14.49 -35.32
N ILE A 341 10.65 -13.70 -34.87
CA ILE A 341 10.64 -13.09 -33.52
C ILE A 341 9.46 -12.11 -33.38
N TYR A 342 9.16 -11.36 -34.42
CA TYR A 342 8.05 -10.42 -34.46
C TYR A 342 6.69 -11.11 -34.43
N PHE A 343 6.52 -12.10 -35.29
CA PHE A 343 5.33 -12.91 -35.38
C PHE A 343 5.16 -13.66 -34.08
N LEU A 344 6.23 -14.20 -33.48
CA LEU A 344 6.18 -14.82 -32.15
C LEU A 344 5.80 -13.81 -31.06
N LEU A 345 6.37 -12.60 -31.03
CA LEU A 345 6.02 -11.58 -30.03
C LEU A 345 4.58 -11.06 -30.20
N ILE A 346 4.16 -10.82 -31.45
CA ILE A 346 2.79 -10.42 -31.79
C ILE A 346 1.82 -11.57 -31.55
N PHE A 347 2.21 -12.81 -31.87
CA PHE A 347 1.42 -14.00 -31.67
C PHE A 347 1.28 -14.29 -30.18
N ILE A 348 2.35 -14.32 -29.38
CA ILE A 348 2.29 -14.44 -27.92
C ILE A 348 1.38 -13.35 -27.34
N ALA A 349 1.57 -12.09 -27.76
CA ALA A 349 0.72 -10.99 -27.31
C ALA A 349 -0.75 -11.19 -27.70
N LEU A 350 -1.02 -11.54 -28.95
CA LEU A 350 -2.36 -11.74 -29.47
C LEU A 350 -2.98 -13.02 -28.93
N THR A 351 -2.24 -14.10 -28.68
CA THR A 351 -2.76 -15.34 -28.13
C THR A 351 -3.01 -15.20 -26.65
N ASP A 352 -2.12 -14.57 -25.89
CA ASP A 352 -2.37 -14.26 -24.47
C ASP A 352 -3.62 -13.38 -24.35
N GLU A 353 -3.79 -12.38 -25.23
CA GLU A 353 -4.98 -11.55 -25.23
C GLU A 353 -6.21 -12.29 -25.78
N PHE A 354 -6.12 -13.07 -26.86
CA PHE A 354 -7.26 -13.74 -27.49
C PHE A 354 -7.76 -14.89 -26.60
N LEU A 355 -6.86 -15.62 -25.92
CA LEU A 355 -7.22 -16.53 -24.84
C LEU A 355 -7.86 -15.76 -23.66
N PHE A 356 -7.33 -14.59 -23.28
CA PHE A 356 -7.95 -13.75 -22.25
C PHE A 356 -9.35 -13.22 -22.66
N CYS A 357 -9.56 -12.93 -23.94
CA CYS A 357 -10.78 -12.33 -24.50
C CYS A 357 -11.88 -13.36 -24.80
N ILE A 358 -11.52 -14.53 -25.34
CA ILE A 358 -12.44 -15.68 -25.49
C ILE A 358 -12.98 -16.10 -24.12
N SER A 359 -12.17 -15.94 -23.06
CA SER A 359 -12.51 -16.47 -21.75
C SER A 359 -13.41 -15.56 -20.90
N TYR A 360 -13.31 -14.21 -20.97
CA TYR A 360 -13.90 -13.38 -19.89
C TYR A 360 -14.41 -11.97 -20.23
N ILE A 361 -14.31 -11.43 -21.46
CA ILE A 361 -14.67 -10.02 -21.72
C ILE A 361 -15.52 -9.85 -23.00
N ASN A 362 -16.53 -8.99 -22.95
CA ASN A 362 -17.30 -8.54 -24.11
C ASN A 362 -16.33 -7.93 -25.15
N VAL A 363 -16.28 -8.49 -26.36
CA VAL A 363 -15.26 -8.26 -27.42
C VAL A 363 -14.91 -6.78 -27.64
N PHE A 364 -15.84 -5.87 -27.39
CA PHE A 364 -15.64 -4.43 -27.51
C PHE A 364 -14.61 -3.80 -26.55
N THR A 365 -14.38 -4.37 -25.36
CA THR A 365 -13.39 -3.83 -24.40
C THR A 365 -12.04 -4.55 -24.43
N ALA A 366 -12.01 -5.73 -25.06
CA ALA A 366 -10.83 -6.50 -25.39
C ALA A 366 -9.94 -5.79 -26.43
N ILE A 367 -10.56 -5.24 -27.47
CA ILE A 367 -9.85 -4.61 -28.59
C ILE A 367 -8.96 -3.43 -28.13
N PRO A 368 -9.44 -2.45 -27.33
CA PRO A 368 -8.60 -1.35 -26.86
C PRO A 368 -7.43 -1.80 -25.97
N LEU A 369 -7.62 -2.84 -25.14
CA LEU A 369 -6.59 -3.36 -24.25
C LEU A 369 -5.49 -4.08 -25.04
N GLY A 370 -5.90 -4.95 -25.97
CA GLY A 370 -5.01 -5.61 -26.91
C GLY A 370 -4.22 -4.62 -27.75
N LEU A 371 -4.84 -3.53 -28.22
CA LEU A 371 -4.14 -2.46 -28.91
C LEU A 371 -3.12 -1.72 -28.03
N LEU A 372 -3.39 -1.57 -26.73
CA LEU A 372 -2.49 -0.89 -25.79
C LEU A 372 -1.27 -1.77 -25.43
N ARG A 373 -1.46 -3.08 -25.25
CA ARG A 373 -0.35 -4.02 -25.08
C ARG A 373 0.44 -4.25 -26.36
N LEU A 374 -0.24 -4.38 -27.50
CA LEU A 374 0.41 -4.40 -28.81
C LEU A 374 1.26 -3.12 -28.98
N SER A 375 0.73 -1.96 -28.58
CA SER A 375 1.49 -0.70 -28.55
C SER A 375 2.73 -0.79 -27.64
N ASN A 376 2.62 -1.34 -26.42
CA ASN A 376 3.77 -1.53 -25.53
C ASN A 376 4.85 -2.43 -26.17
N ILE A 377 4.46 -3.55 -26.77
CA ILE A 377 5.38 -4.47 -27.43
C ILE A 377 6.02 -3.80 -28.64
N LEU A 378 5.22 -3.07 -29.44
CA LEU A 378 5.70 -2.24 -30.54
C LEU A 378 6.70 -1.15 -30.10
N THR A 379 6.78 -0.80 -28.81
CA THR A 379 7.84 0.10 -28.31
C THR A 379 9.15 -0.60 -27.95
N ILE A 380 9.18 -1.90 -27.75
CA ILE A 380 10.40 -2.71 -27.53
C ILE A 380 10.98 -3.15 -28.88
N THR A 381 10.10 -3.35 -29.85
CA THR A 381 10.35 -3.76 -31.22
C THR A 381 11.50 -3.04 -31.95
N PRO A 382 11.63 -1.68 -31.91
CA PRO A 382 12.77 -0.98 -32.53
C PRO A 382 14.12 -1.40 -31.95
N SER A 383 14.18 -1.66 -30.64
CA SER A 383 15.42 -2.07 -29.96
C SER A 383 15.87 -3.46 -30.41
N VAL A 384 14.92 -4.40 -30.54
CA VAL A 384 15.18 -5.76 -31.03
C VAL A 384 15.66 -5.73 -32.48
N LEU A 385 15.06 -4.89 -33.33
CA LEU A 385 15.53 -4.70 -34.70
C LEU A 385 16.94 -4.16 -34.77
N ILE A 386 17.23 -3.11 -34.00
CA ILE A 386 18.55 -2.49 -34.03
C ILE A 386 19.60 -3.51 -33.60
N PHE A 387 19.32 -4.33 -32.59
CA PHE A 387 20.21 -5.40 -32.17
C PHE A 387 20.40 -6.47 -33.24
N ASN A 388 19.33 -6.95 -33.88
CA ASN A 388 19.45 -7.95 -34.95
C ASN A 388 20.17 -7.39 -36.19
N LEU A 389 19.88 -6.14 -36.56
CA LEU A 389 20.55 -5.45 -37.65
C LEU A 389 22.05 -5.37 -37.34
N PHE A 390 22.43 -4.93 -36.15
CA PHE A 390 23.81 -4.86 -35.70
C PHE A 390 24.50 -6.23 -35.75
N TRP A 391 23.87 -7.27 -35.17
CA TRP A 391 24.38 -8.64 -35.14
C TRP A 391 24.68 -9.20 -36.53
N ASN A 392 23.75 -9.00 -37.48
CA ASN A 392 23.94 -9.48 -38.85
C ASN A 392 25.15 -8.83 -39.55
N ARG A 393 25.41 -7.54 -39.31
CA ARG A 393 26.60 -6.87 -39.86
C ARG A 393 27.87 -7.36 -39.20
N MET A 394 27.84 -7.60 -37.88
CA MET A 394 28.96 -8.20 -37.16
C MET A 394 29.31 -9.60 -37.71
N LYS A 395 28.30 -10.42 -37.98
CA LYS A 395 28.47 -11.74 -38.61
C LYS A 395 29.05 -11.62 -40.02
N PHE A 396 28.58 -10.65 -40.82
CA PHE A 396 29.12 -10.41 -42.16
C PHE A 396 30.59 -9.99 -42.15
N ILE A 397 30.96 -9.03 -41.29
CA ILE A 397 32.34 -8.58 -41.10
C ILE A 397 33.23 -9.76 -40.71
N ARG A 398 32.79 -10.57 -39.73
CA ARG A 398 33.50 -11.78 -39.30
C ARG A 398 33.70 -12.77 -40.47
N CYS A 399 32.68 -13.04 -41.28
CA CYS A 399 32.79 -13.93 -42.44
C CYS A 399 33.77 -13.39 -43.50
N LYS A 400 33.76 -12.08 -43.76
CA LYS A 400 34.68 -11.47 -44.72
C LYS A 400 36.13 -11.48 -44.23
N LEU A 401 36.36 -11.17 -42.95
CA LEU A 401 37.69 -11.25 -42.35
C LEU A 401 38.25 -12.69 -42.39
N ARG A 402 37.41 -13.70 -42.14
CA ARG A 402 37.82 -15.11 -42.27
C ARG A 402 38.25 -15.45 -43.71
N LYS A 403 37.48 -15.04 -44.72
CA LYS A 403 37.83 -15.26 -46.14
C LYS A 403 39.11 -14.53 -46.57
N ILE A 404 39.39 -13.34 -46.03
CA ILE A 404 40.65 -12.62 -46.29
C ILE A 404 41.85 -13.40 -45.76
N ASN A 405 41.67 -14.06 -44.61
CA ASN A 405 42.71 -14.89 -44.03
C ASN A 405 42.98 -16.16 -44.87
N GLU A 406 41.92 -16.79 -45.37
CA GLU A 406 41.97 -18.02 -46.18
C GLU A 406 42.49 -17.81 -47.61
N ASN A 407 42.31 -16.63 -48.21
CA ASN A 407 42.71 -16.35 -49.59
C ASN A 407 44.18 -15.88 -49.72
N HIS A 408 44.81 -16.19 -50.86
CA HIS A 408 46.14 -15.71 -51.28
C HIS A 408 46.12 -14.23 -51.76
N PHE A 409 45.62 -13.31 -50.93
CA PHE A 409 45.82 -11.88 -51.18
C PHE A 409 47.27 -11.46 -50.87
N THR A 410 47.78 -10.44 -51.57
CA THR A 410 49.06 -9.83 -51.22
C THR A 410 48.97 -9.15 -49.84
N THR A 411 50.10 -9.01 -49.15
CA THR A 411 50.17 -8.41 -47.80
C THR A 411 49.55 -7.02 -47.74
N ASP A 412 49.76 -6.21 -48.79
CA ASP A 412 49.25 -4.84 -48.84
C ASP A 412 47.74 -4.77 -49.07
N GLU A 413 47.19 -5.65 -49.90
CA GLU A 413 45.75 -5.79 -50.10
C GLU A 413 45.04 -6.27 -48.83
N LYS A 414 45.63 -7.24 -48.11
CA LYS A 414 45.14 -7.68 -46.79
C LYS A 414 45.12 -6.52 -45.81
N CYS A 415 46.22 -5.78 -45.71
CA CYS A 415 46.36 -4.66 -44.77
C CYS A 415 45.35 -3.53 -45.07
N SER A 416 45.20 -3.13 -46.32
CA SER A 416 44.23 -2.11 -46.75
C SER A 416 42.79 -2.54 -46.46
N THR A 417 42.45 -3.80 -46.76
CA THR A 417 41.11 -4.34 -46.54
C THR A 417 40.78 -4.44 -45.04
N ILE A 418 41.73 -4.91 -44.22
CA ILE A 418 41.57 -4.97 -42.75
C ILE A 418 41.37 -3.56 -42.17
N LYS A 419 42.17 -2.57 -42.58
CA LYS A 419 41.98 -1.17 -42.15
C LYS A 419 40.58 -0.64 -42.47
N LYS A 420 40.07 -0.94 -43.67
CA LYS A 420 38.70 -0.57 -44.07
C LYS A 420 37.65 -1.24 -43.17
N PHE A 421 37.81 -2.53 -42.83
CA PHE A 421 36.90 -3.23 -41.91
C PHE A 421 36.97 -2.73 -40.46
N ILE A 422 38.14 -2.31 -39.98
CA ILE A 422 38.28 -1.72 -38.64
C ILE A 422 37.55 -0.38 -38.55
N LEU A 423 37.69 0.50 -39.55
CA LEU A 423 36.97 1.77 -39.61
C LEU A 423 35.45 1.56 -39.65
N VAL A 424 35.02 0.59 -40.44
CA VAL A 424 33.64 0.10 -40.53
C VAL A 424 33.10 -0.38 -39.17
N TYR A 425 33.88 -1.20 -38.47
CA TYR A 425 33.51 -1.73 -37.17
C TYR A 425 33.37 -0.62 -36.13
N LYS A 426 34.32 0.33 -36.11
CA LYS A 426 34.26 1.52 -35.26
C LYS A 426 33.00 2.34 -35.52
N TYR A 427 32.66 2.57 -36.80
CA TYR A 427 31.43 3.28 -37.19
C TYR A 427 30.15 2.55 -36.74
N LEU A 428 30.10 1.22 -36.85
CA LEU A 428 28.97 0.42 -36.36
C LEU A 428 28.84 0.47 -34.84
N LEU A 429 29.95 0.40 -34.11
CA LEU A 429 29.99 0.52 -32.66
C LEU A 429 29.55 1.91 -32.20
N ASP A 430 30.03 2.98 -32.83
CA ASP A 430 29.67 4.36 -32.48
C ASP A 430 28.16 4.60 -32.70
N ASN A 431 27.61 4.08 -33.81
CA ASN A 431 26.17 4.14 -34.07
C ASN A 431 25.37 3.30 -33.07
N PHE A 432 25.82 2.10 -32.73
CA PHE A 432 25.17 1.27 -31.72
C PHE A 432 25.22 1.93 -30.35
N ARG A 433 26.34 2.57 -29.97
CA ARG A 433 26.51 3.29 -28.71
C ARG A 433 25.52 4.45 -28.59
N GLN A 434 25.31 5.21 -29.67
CA GLN A 434 24.31 6.29 -29.68
C GLN A 434 22.88 5.77 -29.48
N VAL A 435 22.51 4.66 -30.13
CA VAL A 435 21.20 4.03 -29.91
C VAL A 435 21.09 3.40 -28.52
N ASN A 436 22.16 2.78 -28.02
CA ASN A 436 22.18 2.13 -26.70
C ASN A 436 21.89 3.13 -25.58
N ASN A 437 22.38 4.37 -25.69
CA ASN A 437 22.04 5.43 -24.74
C ASN A 437 20.52 5.70 -24.68
N HIS A 438 19.83 5.65 -25.82
CA HIS A 438 18.37 5.77 -25.87
C HIS A 438 17.65 4.53 -25.33
N ILE A 439 18.14 3.32 -25.63
CA ILE A 439 17.58 2.08 -25.06
C ILE A 439 17.71 2.11 -23.53
N LYS A 440 18.89 2.44 -23.01
CA LYS A 440 19.14 2.63 -21.57
C LYS A 440 18.22 3.68 -20.97
N PHE A 441 18.02 4.82 -21.62
CA PHE A 441 17.08 5.84 -21.16
C PHE A 441 15.63 5.32 -21.06
N THR A 442 15.18 4.52 -22.03
CA THR A 442 13.83 3.94 -21.99
C THR A 442 13.67 2.84 -20.95
N MET A 443 14.72 2.04 -20.70
CA MET A 443 14.77 1.08 -19.60
C MET A 443 14.75 1.81 -18.26
N MET A 444 15.55 2.88 -18.10
CA MET A 444 15.58 3.73 -16.91
C MET A 444 14.22 4.40 -16.63
N ILE A 445 13.47 4.82 -17.65
CA ILE A 445 12.09 5.33 -17.45
C ILE A 445 11.16 4.22 -16.94
N HIS A 446 11.29 3.00 -17.46
CA HIS A 446 10.45 1.88 -17.03
C HIS A 446 10.76 1.45 -15.60
N GLU A 447 12.05 1.27 -15.29
CA GLU A 447 12.56 0.96 -13.95
C GLU A 447 12.25 2.10 -12.96
N GLY A 448 12.38 3.35 -13.39
CA GLY A 448 12.07 4.53 -12.58
C GLY A 448 10.61 4.58 -12.13
N LYS A 449 9.66 4.09 -12.95
CA LYS A 449 8.25 3.98 -12.54
C LYS A 449 8.05 2.92 -11.45
N GLN A 450 8.73 1.79 -11.55
CA GLN A 450 8.66 0.73 -10.53
C GLN A 450 9.27 1.23 -9.22
N LEU A 451 10.41 1.92 -9.29
CA LEU A 451 11.05 2.54 -8.13
C LEU A 451 10.14 3.57 -7.46
N LEU A 452 9.48 4.44 -8.24
CA LEU A 452 8.55 5.43 -7.70
C LEU A 452 7.36 4.77 -6.97
N CYS A 453 6.82 3.69 -7.54
CA CYS A 453 5.75 2.91 -6.91
C CYS A 453 6.21 2.28 -5.59
N PHE A 454 7.42 1.71 -5.58
CA PHE A 454 8.03 1.16 -4.37
C PHE A 454 8.21 2.23 -3.29
N ILE A 455 8.78 3.39 -3.64
CA ILE A 455 8.98 4.51 -2.71
C ILE A 455 7.64 4.99 -2.15
N LYS A 456 6.60 5.14 -3.00
CA LYS A 456 5.27 5.56 -2.55
C LYS A 456 4.67 4.58 -1.54
N ASN A 457 4.72 3.28 -1.83
CA ASN A 457 4.22 2.25 -0.92
C ASN A 457 5.03 2.22 0.39
N ALA A 458 6.35 2.33 0.33
CA ALA A 458 7.21 2.39 1.51
C ALA A 458 6.89 3.61 2.39
N LEU A 459 6.70 4.79 1.79
CA LEU A 459 6.30 5.99 2.51
C LEU A 459 4.91 5.85 3.14
N PHE A 460 3.97 5.20 2.46
CA PHE A 460 2.64 4.94 3.00
C PHE A 460 2.66 4.00 4.21
N ILE A 461 3.43 2.91 4.13
CA ILE A 461 3.63 1.98 5.24
C ILE A 461 4.29 2.71 6.43
N LEU A 462 5.33 3.49 6.17
CA LEU A 462 6.01 4.29 7.19
C LEU A 462 5.06 5.31 7.83
N PHE A 463 4.18 5.93 7.03
CA PHE A 463 3.14 6.82 7.53
C PHE A 463 2.16 6.08 8.44
N ILE A 464 1.61 4.95 8.00
CA ILE A 464 0.62 4.18 8.79
C ILE A 464 1.23 3.69 10.11
N THR A 465 2.42 3.10 10.04
CA THR A 465 3.12 2.56 11.21
C THR A 465 3.56 3.65 12.19
N SER A 466 3.83 4.88 11.71
CA SER A 466 4.18 6.02 12.56
C SER A 466 2.99 6.72 13.21
N LEU A 467 1.76 6.55 12.73
CA LEU A 467 0.59 7.22 13.32
C LEU A 467 0.47 6.96 14.82
N ILE A 468 0.58 5.70 15.25
CA ILE A 468 0.36 5.33 16.66
C ILE A 468 1.52 5.85 17.55
N PRO A 469 2.81 5.69 17.19
CA PRO A 469 3.92 6.36 17.86
C PRO A 469 3.76 7.88 17.95
N ILE A 470 3.32 8.55 16.89
CA ILE A 470 3.07 10.01 16.90
C ILE A 470 2.02 10.35 17.95
N PHE A 471 0.89 9.63 18.00
CA PHE A 471 -0.12 9.87 19.04
C PHE A 471 0.42 9.61 20.44
N GLN A 472 1.21 8.55 20.62
CA GLN A 472 1.81 8.24 21.90
C GLN A 472 2.73 9.36 22.38
N GLU A 473 3.53 9.94 21.48
CA GLU A 473 4.38 11.10 21.76
C GLU A 473 3.54 12.33 22.14
N LEU A 474 2.47 12.60 21.39
CA LEU A 474 1.54 13.69 21.71
C LEU A 474 0.89 13.51 23.09
N ILE A 475 0.53 12.28 23.47
CA ILE A 475 0.00 11.95 24.80
C ILE A 475 1.05 12.17 25.89
N LEU A 476 2.30 11.77 25.65
CA LEU A 476 3.41 11.97 26.59
C LEU A 476 3.71 13.45 26.80
N ASN A 477 3.68 14.25 25.73
CA ASN A 477 3.81 15.70 25.81
C ASN A 477 2.71 16.34 26.67
N GLU A 478 1.44 15.95 26.47
CA GLU A 478 0.33 16.42 27.33
C GLU A 478 0.51 16.00 28.79
N TYR A 479 1.04 14.80 29.04
CA TYR A 479 1.35 14.30 30.37
C TYR A 479 2.49 15.10 31.04
N ASP A 480 3.55 15.43 30.32
CA ASP A 480 4.67 16.22 30.83
C ASP A 480 4.23 17.64 31.18
N GLU A 481 3.35 18.24 30.38
CA GLU A 481 2.76 19.54 30.70
C GLU A 481 1.85 19.48 31.95
N ILE A 482 1.06 18.42 32.12
CA ILE A 482 0.28 18.23 33.37
C ILE A 482 1.21 18.19 34.58
N LYS A 483 2.33 17.44 34.51
CA LYS A 483 3.31 17.39 35.60
C LYS A 483 3.90 18.77 35.90
N LYS A 484 4.27 19.55 34.88
CA LYS A 484 4.80 20.91 35.06
C LYS A 484 3.79 21.82 35.76
N ILE A 485 2.52 21.79 35.34
CA ILE A 485 1.44 22.59 35.95
C ILE A 485 1.24 22.23 37.43
N LEU A 486 1.24 20.93 37.76
CA LEU A 486 1.10 20.48 39.16
C LEU A 486 2.33 20.83 40.00
N ALA A 487 3.54 20.70 39.45
CA ALA A 487 4.78 21.08 40.12
C ALA A 487 4.86 22.58 40.37
N MET A 488 4.42 23.41 39.42
CA MET A 488 4.30 24.86 39.62
C MET A 488 3.27 25.19 40.71
N GLY A 489 2.14 24.46 40.74
CA GLY A 489 1.17 24.55 41.83
C GLY A 489 1.82 24.26 43.19
N LEU A 490 2.65 23.20 43.29
CA LEU A 490 3.34 22.82 44.53
C LEU A 490 4.24 23.93 45.09
N MET A 491 4.81 24.77 44.23
CA MET A 491 5.64 25.91 44.62
C MET A 491 4.81 27.13 45.03
N ASN A 492 3.61 27.29 44.46
CA ASN A 492 2.77 28.47 44.66
C ASN A 492 1.79 28.35 45.84
N TYR A 493 1.41 27.13 46.25
CA TYR A 493 0.48 26.94 47.36
C TYR A 493 1.20 26.88 48.71
N ASN A 494 0.78 27.75 49.63
CA ASN A 494 1.35 27.81 50.98
C ASN A 494 0.72 26.78 51.94
N GLU A 495 -0.53 26.37 51.68
CA GLU A 495 -1.28 25.52 52.58
C GLU A 495 -0.79 24.05 52.52
N THR A 496 -0.51 23.46 53.68
CA THR A 496 0.07 22.12 53.81
C THR A 496 -0.81 21.05 53.17
N ALA A 497 -2.13 21.11 53.38
CA ALA A 497 -3.08 20.15 52.82
C ALA A 497 -3.06 20.12 51.28
N GLN A 498 -2.96 21.29 50.63
CA GLN A 498 -2.87 21.40 49.17
C GLN A 498 -1.55 20.84 48.64
N ARG A 499 -0.45 21.15 49.33
CA ARG A 499 0.88 20.67 48.96
C ARG A 499 0.98 19.15 49.05
N THR A 500 0.49 18.55 50.14
CA THR A 500 0.44 17.09 50.29
C THR A 500 -0.37 16.46 49.17
N LEU A 501 -1.54 17.03 48.86
CA LEU A 501 -2.38 16.52 47.79
C LEU A 501 -1.74 16.60 46.40
N LEU A 502 -1.07 17.70 46.08
CA LEU A 502 -0.33 17.85 44.83
C LEU A 502 0.86 16.91 44.75
N TYR A 503 1.54 16.71 45.87
CA TYR A 503 2.63 15.74 45.97
C TYR A 503 2.13 14.33 45.67
N ASP A 504 1.02 13.91 46.29
CA ASP A 504 0.37 12.62 46.01
C ASP A 504 -0.07 12.50 44.55
N ALA A 505 -0.58 13.59 43.97
CA ALA A 505 -0.97 13.66 42.56
C ALA A 505 0.22 13.42 41.63
N ILE A 506 1.32 14.12 41.87
CA ILE A 506 2.55 14.01 41.07
C ILE A 506 3.13 12.61 41.24
N GLN A 507 3.22 12.08 42.46
CA GLN A 507 3.67 10.71 42.69
C GLN A 507 2.79 9.70 41.94
N TYR A 508 1.47 9.84 41.98
CA TYR A 508 0.56 8.97 41.23
C TYR A 508 0.83 9.02 39.72
N LEU A 509 1.01 10.21 39.16
CA LEU A 509 1.36 10.39 37.74
C LEU A 509 2.69 9.73 37.40
N LEU A 510 3.70 9.83 38.26
CA LEU A 510 5.02 9.22 38.06
C LEU A 510 4.97 7.69 38.12
N ILE A 511 4.17 7.11 39.02
CA ILE A 511 4.01 5.66 39.15
C ILE A 511 3.25 5.07 37.94
N ARG A 512 2.32 5.83 37.35
CA ARG A 512 1.47 5.35 36.25
C ARG A 512 1.54 6.26 35.02
N PRO A 513 2.68 6.35 34.32
CA PRO A 513 2.76 7.12 33.10
C PRO A 513 1.87 6.48 32.00
N PRO A 514 1.36 7.26 31.04
CA PRO A 514 0.55 6.76 29.93
C PRO A 514 1.44 6.09 28.86
N ARG A 515 2.51 5.39 29.25
CA ARG A 515 3.45 4.74 28.34
C ARG A 515 2.86 3.46 27.78
N TYR A 516 2.92 3.33 26.46
CA TYR A 516 2.52 2.12 25.75
C TYR A 516 3.76 1.33 25.31
N THR A 517 3.73 0.01 25.50
CA THR A 517 4.82 -0.90 25.11
C THR A 517 4.31 -2.08 24.30
N ILE A 518 4.93 -2.37 23.14
CA ILE A 518 4.74 -3.63 22.43
C ILE A 518 5.49 -4.72 23.19
N TRP A 519 4.79 -5.81 23.53
CA TRP A 519 5.36 -6.96 24.27
C TRP A 519 6.13 -6.63 25.55
N ARG A 520 5.81 -5.52 26.23
CA ARG A 520 6.49 -5.02 27.44
C ARG A 520 7.93 -4.53 27.21
N ILE A 521 8.51 -4.74 26.03
CA ILE A 521 9.93 -4.46 25.74
C ILE A 521 10.08 -3.17 24.95
N LEU A 522 9.30 -3.02 23.87
CA LEU A 522 9.48 -1.92 22.92
C LEU A 522 8.53 -0.77 23.29
N PRO A 523 9.03 0.38 23.76
CA PRO A 523 8.19 1.55 23.93
C PRO A 523 7.68 2.00 22.56
N LEU A 524 6.43 2.45 22.53
CA LEU A 524 5.76 2.87 21.31
C LEU A 524 5.86 4.38 21.12
N ASP A 525 7.06 4.93 21.26
CA ASP A 525 7.34 6.34 21.12
C ASP A 525 8.06 6.62 19.79
N MET A 526 8.42 7.87 19.54
CA MET A 526 9.16 8.24 18.32
C MET A 526 10.54 7.54 18.22
N SER A 527 11.09 7.03 19.33
CA SER A 527 12.36 6.29 19.31
C SER A 527 12.25 4.96 18.55
N LEU A 528 11.07 4.33 18.56
CA LEU A 528 10.84 3.12 17.77
C LEU A 528 10.90 3.41 16.26
N MET A 529 10.35 4.56 15.84
CA MET A 529 10.34 4.98 14.44
C MET A 529 11.73 5.37 13.95
N THR A 530 12.50 6.09 14.77
CA THR A 530 13.90 6.40 14.44
C THR A 530 14.74 5.11 14.39
N GLY A 531 14.54 4.18 15.34
CA GLY A 531 15.17 2.86 15.32
C GLY A 531 14.87 2.07 14.04
N PHE A 532 13.59 1.98 13.63
CA PHE A 532 13.20 1.28 12.41
C PHE A 532 13.75 1.93 11.14
N THR A 533 13.76 3.27 11.10
CA THR A 533 14.33 4.04 9.99
C THR A 533 15.84 3.81 9.90
N ASN A 534 16.55 3.82 11.02
CA ASN A 534 17.99 3.54 11.07
C ASN A 534 18.32 2.12 10.61
N ILE A 535 17.55 1.12 11.03
CA ILE A 535 17.70 -0.26 10.56
C ILE A 535 17.46 -0.34 9.05
N SER A 536 16.42 0.33 8.54
CA SER A 536 16.09 0.34 7.11
C SER A 536 17.20 1.01 6.28
N ILE A 537 17.71 2.16 6.73
CA ILE A 537 18.84 2.86 6.10
C ILE A 537 20.09 1.99 6.15
N GLY A 538 20.41 1.38 7.30
CA GLY A 538 21.55 0.48 7.44
C GLY A 538 21.47 -0.70 6.48
N TYR A 539 20.29 -1.31 6.32
CA TYR A 539 20.06 -2.39 5.37
C TYR A 539 20.25 -1.93 3.91
N ILE A 540 19.75 -0.75 3.55
CA ILE A 540 19.95 -0.15 2.22
C ILE A 540 21.44 0.10 1.96
N ILE A 541 22.17 0.64 2.94
CA ILE A 541 23.62 0.86 2.82
C ILE A 541 24.33 -0.46 2.57
N VAL A 542 24.05 -1.50 3.35
CA VAL A 542 24.64 -2.83 3.18
C VAL A 542 24.34 -3.41 1.79
N LEU A 543 23.10 -3.31 1.32
CA LEU A 543 22.73 -3.77 -0.03
C LEU A 543 23.49 -3.02 -1.13
N ILE A 544 23.63 -1.69 -0.99
CA ILE A 544 24.40 -0.88 -1.94
C ILE A 544 25.88 -1.29 -1.89
N SER A 545 26.44 -1.52 -0.71
CA SER A 545 27.83 -1.98 -0.53
C SER A 545 28.11 -3.38 -1.07
N PHE A 546 27.10 -4.25 -1.18
CA PHE A 546 27.25 -5.55 -1.86
C PHE A 546 27.08 -5.47 -3.37
N TYR A 547 26.41 -4.43 -3.86
CA TYR A 547 26.15 -4.23 -5.29
C TYR A 547 27.32 -3.56 -6.02
N TYR A 548 28.01 -2.63 -5.35
CA TYR A 548 29.23 -1.97 -5.84
C TYR A 548 30.49 -2.69 -5.36
#